data_AF-A0A937W958-F1
#
_entry.id   AF-A0A937W958-F1
#
_cell.length_a   1.000
_cell.length_b   1.000
_cell.length_c   1.000
_cell.angle_alpha   90.00
_cell.angle_beta   90.00
_cell.angle_gamma   90.00
#
_symmetry.space_group_name_H-M   'P 1'
#
loop_
_entity.id
_entity.type
_entity.pdbx_description
1 polymer ?
#
loop_
_entity_poly.entity_id
_entity_poly.type
_entity_poly.pdbx_seq_one_letter_code
_entity_poly.pdbx_strand_id
1 'polypeptide(L)'
;MEAYKEAIAACLAEPLGQAPETIVSLLRTPPEPSWGDYAFPCFTLAKIRRQAPPQIAAQLAATLTVRAPIATVKAQGPYLNFTLDDAFLGREVLPRILADGAPYGHGEEGRGHKVTIDYSSPNIAKELAFHHIRSTMIGHALKNILRARGYTVEGDNHLGDWGTPFGLLIAAYERFGWDEQAGVEGIVQLNALYVRASQTAKNDPAFADEGRRWFQRLEAGDAAARQRWRWFVDVSLAEFQKVYDLLGVSFEHSLGESFFEPHMADALQALQERGLVTESQGALVVDLAAYDMPPCLLKKQDGTTLYSTRDLATALYRQRTWRFDTCLYVVDMGQSLHFAQVFKVLELAQYAWAKHCHHIPFGLVLTQNPATGKWEKGSTRQGNASLLKTVLEDAITMAREKIAATNPDLPEAEHVARQVGVGAVVFNDLKHRRARDVKFDLETILN
;
A
#
# COMPACT_ATOMS: atom_id res chain seq x y z
N MET A 1 2.45 -25.81 -6.32
CA MET A 1 1.49 -26.19 -5.26
C MET A 1 0.23 -26.82 -5.83
N GLU A 2 -0.31 -26.34 -6.95
CA GLU A 2 -1.47 -26.98 -7.61
C GLU A 2 -1.23 -28.46 -7.97
N ALA A 3 -0.05 -28.81 -8.46
CA ALA A 3 0.29 -30.20 -8.79
C ALA A 3 0.07 -31.22 -7.64
N TYR A 4 0.30 -30.84 -6.38
CA TYR A 4 0.08 -31.75 -5.24
C TYR A 4 -1.41 -31.87 -4.88
N LYS A 5 -2.16 -30.78 -4.98
CA LYS A 5 -3.61 -30.80 -4.82
C LYS A 5 -4.28 -31.61 -5.92
N GLU A 6 -3.79 -31.49 -7.16
CA GLU A 6 -4.25 -32.29 -8.29
C GLU A 6 -3.98 -33.78 -8.09
N ALA A 7 -2.79 -34.16 -7.57
CA ALA A 7 -2.50 -35.54 -7.23
C ALA A 7 -3.45 -36.11 -6.16
N ILE A 8 -3.74 -35.32 -5.12
CA ILE A 8 -4.73 -35.69 -4.08
C ILE A 8 -6.13 -35.79 -4.68
N ALA A 9 -6.51 -34.84 -5.53
CA ALA A 9 -7.81 -34.84 -6.19
C ALA A 9 -7.99 -36.05 -7.11
N ALA A 10 -6.95 -36.46 -7.84
CA ALA A 10 -6.98 -37.66 -8.67
C ALA A 10 -7.20 -38.93 -7.85
N CYS A 11 -6.61 -39.03 -6.65
CA CYS A 11 -6.87 -40.14 -5.73
C CYS A 11 -8.32 -40.15 -5.19
N LEU A 12 -8.95 -38.99 -5.08
CA LEU A 12 -10.28 -38.82 -4.50
C LEU A 12 -11.41 -38.80 -5.54
N ALA A 13 -11.13 -38.49 -6.80
CA ALA A 13 -12.15 -38.27 -7.83
C ALA A 13 -13.09 -39.46 -8.01
N GLU A 14 -12.53 -40.65 -8.23
CA GLU A 14 -13.30 -41.89 -8.38
C GLU A 14 -14.01 -42.30 -7.08
N PRO A 15 -13.33 -42.39 -5.91
CA PRO A 15 -13.99 -42.72 -4.64
C PRO A 15 -15.12 -41.75 -4.27
N LEU A 16 -15.04 -40.48 -4.66
CA LEU A 16 -16.03 -39.45 -4.34
C LEU A 16 -17.11 -39.27 -5.42
N GLY A 17 -16.86 -39.75 -6.65
CA GLY A 17 -17.71 -39.44 -7.80
C GLY A 17 -17.78 -37.94 -8.09
N GLN A 18 -16.69 -37.21 -7.84
CA GLN A 18 -16.60 -35.77 -8.01
C GLN A 18 -15.47 -35.41 -8.98
N ALA A 19 -15.66 -34.32 -9.72
CA ALA A 19 -14.64 -33.80 -10.62
C ALA A 19 -13.40 -33.33 -9.81
N PRO A 20 -12.17 -33.60 -10.27
CA PRO A 20 -10.94 -33.21 -9.57
C PRO A 20 -10.89 -31.74 -9.15
N GLU A 21 -11.39 -30.84 -10.00
CA GLU A 21 -11.38 -29.38 -9.78
C GLU A 21 -12.22 -29.01 -8.55
N THR A 22 -13.34 -29.71 -8.36
CA THR A 22 -14.20 -29.54 -7.18
C THR A 22 -13.44 -29.94 -5.93
N ILE A 23 -12.71 -31.06 -5.98
CA ILE A 23 -11.94 -31.57 -4.83
C ILE A 23 -10.78 -30.62 -4.50
N VAL A 24 -10.03 -30.15 -5.50
CA VAL A 24 -8.94 -29.16 -5.32
C VAL A 24 -9.45 -27.91 -4.59
N SER A 25 -10.63 -27.42 -4.94
CA SER A 25 -11.25 -26.24 -4.30
C SER A 25 -11.63 -26.46 -2.82
N LEU A 26 -11.86 -27.71 -2.43
CA LEU A 26 -12.24 -28.12 -1.08
C LEU A 26 -11.04 -28.45 -0.18
N LEU A 27 -9.89 -28.79 -0.76
CA LEU A 27 -8.67 -29.07 0.00
C LEU A 27 -8.18 -27.83 0.75
N ARG A 28 -7.84 -28.01 2.02
CA ARG A 28 -7.34 -26.95 2.91
C ARG A 28 -6.11 -27.42 3.68
N THR A 29 -5.47 -26.49 4.39
CA THR A 29 -4.50 -26.85 5.43
C THR A 29 -5.23 -27.54 6.58
N PRO A 30 -4.68 -28.62 7.17
CA PRO A 30 -5.29 -29.27 8.32
C PRO A 30 -5.44 -28.31 9.51
N PRO A 31 -6.42 -28.55 10.41
CA PRO A 31 -6.57 -27.76 11.64
C PRO A 31 -5.33 -27.80 12.55
N GLU A 32 -4.67 -28.96 12.59
CA GLU A 32 -3.43 -29.18 13.34
C GLU A 32 -2.31 -29.51 12.35
N PRO A 33 -1.18 -28.76 12.35
CA PRO A 33 -0.08 -29.01 11.42
C PRO A 33 0.52 -30.42 11.50
N SER A 34 0.41 -31.07 12.67
CA SER A 34 0.89 -32.45 12.87
C SER A 34 0.05 -33.52 12.15
N TRP A 35 -1.11 -33.15 11.61
CA TRP A 35 -2.03 -34.08 10.94
C TRP A 35 -1.65 -34.35 9.48
N GLY A 36 -0.82 -33.49 8.88
CA GLY A 36 -0.35 -33.61 7.50
C GLY A 36 -0.25 -32.25 6.81
N ASP A 37 -0.11 -32.28 5.49
CA ASP A 37 0.07 -31.08 4.65
C ASP A 37 -1.26 -30.57 4.08
N TYR A 38 -2.17 -31.48 3.76
CA TYR A 38 -3.50 -31.16 3.21
C TYR A 38 -4.59 -31.95 3.91
N ALA A 39 -5.78 -31.34 4.03
CA ALA A 39 -6.97 -31.96 4.57
C ALA A 39 -8.14 -31.84 3.60
N PHE A 40 -8.85 -32.95 3.40
CA PHE A 40 -10.15 -32.96 2.76
C PHE A 40 -11.26 -32.96 3.83
N PRO A 41 -12.16 -31.95 3.84
CA PRO A 41 -13.26 -31.88 4.80
C PRO A 41 -14.42 -32.81 4.44
N CYS A 42 -14.55 -33.93 5.13
CA CYS A 42 -15.59 -34.94 4.85
C CYS A 42 -17.02 -34.48 5.21
N PHE A 43 -17.20 -33.37 5.94
CA PHE A 43 -18.54 -32.84 6.23
C PHE A 43 -19.29 -32.39 4.97
N THR A 44 -18.57 -32.05 3.90
CA THR A 44 -19.14 -31.76 2.57
C THR A 44 -19.90 -32.96 1.99
N LEU A 45 -19.52 -34.19 2.38
CA LEU A 45 -20.09 -35.44 1.90
C LEU A 45 -21.21 -35.98 2.80
N ALA A 46 -21.38 -35.43 4.00
CA ALA A 46 -22.29 -35.98 5.01
C ALA A 46 -23.74 -36.07 4.52
N LYS A 47 -24.23 -35.02 3.84
CA LYS A 47 -25.58 -35.00 3.27
C LYS A 47 -25.75 -35.99 2.11
N ILE A 48 -24.70 -36.14 1.30
CA ILE A 48 -24.71 -37.00 0.10
C ILE A 48 -24.70 -38.47 0.52
N ARG A 49 -23.82 -38.83 1.47
CA ARG A 49 -23.64 -40.21 1.94
C ARG A 49 -24.53 -40.62 3.10
N ARG A 50 -25.26 -39.66 3.70
CA ARG A 50 -26.11 -39.86 4.87
C ARG A 50 -25.37 -40.59 6.02
N GLN A 51 -24.11 -40.22 6.22
CA GLN A 51 -23.19 -40.81 7.20
C GLN A 51 -22.48 -39.71 7.99
N ALA A 52 -22.04 -40.04 9.20
CA ALA A 52 -21.29 -39.09 10.01
C ALA A 52 -19.91 -38.82 9.37
N PRO A 53 -19.45 -37.55 9.29
CA PRO A 53 -18.19 -37.20 8.64
C PRO A 53 -16.96 -38.01 9.10
N PRO A 54 -16.79 -38.33 10.41
CA PRO A 54 -15.69 -39.17 10.85
C PRO A 54 -15.74 -40.60 10.33
N GLN A 55 -16.94 -41.17 10.16
CA GLN A 55 -17.10 -42.49 9.56
C GLN A 55 -16.70 -42.47 8.08
N ILE A 56 -17.10 -41.41 7.35
CA ILE A 56 -16.72 -41.21 5.95
C ILE A 56 -15.20 -41.10 5.82
N ALA A 57 -14.55 -40.28 6.67
CA ALA A 57 -13.10 -40.15 6.67
C ALA A 57 -12.39 -41.49 6.93
N ALA A 58 -12.83 -42.25 7.93
CA ALA A 58 -12.26 -43.56 8.25
C ALA A 58 -12.41 -44.57 7.10
N GLN A 59 -13.58 -44.61 6.44
CA GLN A 59 -13.82 -45.47 5.28
C GLN A 59 -12.92 -45.10 4.08
N LEU A 60 -12.78 -43.80 3.80
CA LEU A 60 -11.90 -43.33 2.73
C LEU A 60 -10.44 -43.67 3.03
N ALA A 61 -9.97 -43.40 4.26
CA ALA A 61 -8.59 -43.71 4.65
C ALA A 61 -8.26 -45.21 4.54
N ALA A 62 -9.24 -46.10 4.82
CA ALA A 62 -9.04 -47.55 4.73
C ALA A 62 -9.03 -48.09 3.30
N THR A 63 -9.61 -47.37 2.34
CA THR A 63 -9.75 -47.83 0.94
C THR A 63 -8.78 -47.16 -0.01
N LEU A 64 -8.28 -45.96 0.33
CA LEU A 64 -7.36 -45.21 -0.50
C LEU A 64 -5.97 -45.84 -0.49
N THR A 65 -5.49 -46.20 -1.67
CA THR A 65 -4.08 -46.48 -1.89
C THR A 65 -3.42 -45.21 -2.39
N VAL A 66 -2.43 -44.72 -1.63
CA VAL A 66 -1.66 -43.53 -1.98
C VAL A 66 -0.30 -43.91 -2.53
N ARG A 67 0.24 -43.02 -3.36
CA ARG A 67 1.58 -43.11 -3.96
C ARG A 67 2.17 -41.71 -4.03
N ALA A 68 3.48 -41.62 -4.24
CA ALA A 68 4.18 -40.35 -4.46
C ALA A 68 3.39 -39.47 -5.46
N PRO A 69 3.14 -38.18 -5.14
CA PRO A 69 3.78 -37.39 -4.07
C PRO A 69 3.22 -37.57 -2.65
N ILE A 70 2.22 -38.43 -2.44
CA ILE A 70 1.56 -38.64 -1.15
C ILE A 70 2.19 -39.86 -0.44
N ALA A 71 2.72 -39.64 0.78
CA ALA A 71 3.26 -40.72 1.61
C ALA A 71 2.17 -41.43 2.41
N THR A 72 1.30 -40.68 3.07
CA THR A 72 0.25 -41.28 3.92
C THR A 72 -1.06 -40.53 3.83
N VAL A 73 -2.15 -41.26 4.10
CA VAL A 73 -3.49 -40.72 4.30
C VAL A 73 -4.04 -41.24 5.62
N LYS A 74 -4.58 -40.34 6.45
CA LYS A 74 -5.13 -40.68 7.78
C LYS A 74 -6.46 -39.99 8.00
N ALA A 75 -7.39 -40.70 8.63
CA ALA A 75 -8.63 -40.12 9.13
C ALA A 75 -8.42 -39.59 10.55
N GLN A 76 -8.67 -38.29 10.78
CA GLN A 76 -8.68 -37.70 12.12
C GLN A 76 -9.89 -36.77 12.27
N GLY A 77 -10.81 -37.16 13.16
CA GLY A 77 -12.09 -36.47 13.29
C GLY A 77 -12.85 -36.45 11.96
N PRO A 78 -13.42 -35.31 11.54
CA PRO A 78 -14.18 -35.20 10.28
C PRO A 78 -13.29 -34.94 9.05
N TYR A 79 -11.97 -35.16 9.13
CA TYR A 79 -11.01 -34.86 8.07
C TYR A 79 -10.27 -36.10 7.59
N LEU A 80 -10.00 -36.10 6.29
CA LEU A 80 -9.06 -37.01 5.66
C LEU A 80 -7.78 -36.23 5.35
N ASN A 81 -6.71 -36.50 6.10
CA ASN A 81 -5.46 -35.76 6.04
C ASN A 81 -4.42 -36.52 5.21
N PHE A 82 -3.68 -35.77 4.40
CA PHE A 82 -2.67 -36.26 3.47
C PHE A 82 -1.31 -35.70 3.89
N THR A 83 -0.33 -36.58 4.03
CA THR A 83 1.08 -36.22 4.25
C THR A 83 1.85 -36.49 2.97
N LEU A 84 2.64 -35.52 2.52
CA LEU A 84 3.50 -35.64 1.36
C LEU A 84 4.74 -36.49 1.68
N ASP A 85 5.35 -37.05 0.63
CA ASP A 85 6.60 -37.79 0.73
C ASP A 85 7.79 -36.82 0.73
N ASP A 86 8.46 -36.68 1.88
CA ASP A 86 9.62 -35.79 2.04
C ASP A 86 10.78 -36.12 1.08
N ALA A 87 11.01 -37.41 0.80
CA ALA A 87 12.06 -37.82 -0.12
C ALA A 87 11.69 -37.48 -1.57
N PHE A 88 10.40 -37.59 -1.92
CA PHE A 88 9.89 -37.09 -3.19
C PHE A 88 10.02 -35.57 -3.29
N LEU A 89 9.58 -34.83 -2.27
CA LEU A 89 9.67 -33.36 -2.24
C LEU A 89 11.11 -32.88 -2.35
N GLY A 90 12.04 -33.50 -1.62
CA GLY A 90 13.47 -33.17 -1.70
C GLY A 90 14.02 -33.35 -3.11
N ARG A 91 13.66 -34.45 -3.80
CA ARG A 91 14.08 -34.72 -5.18
C ARG A 91 13.48 -33.77 -6.21
N GLU A 92 12.23 -33.34 -6.03
CA GLU A 92 11.56 -32.48 -7.02
C GLU A 92 11.81 -30.99 -6.78
N VAL A 93 11.81 -30.55 -5.51
CA VAL A 93 11.83 -29.14 -5.15
C VAL A 93 13.24 -28.58 -5.07
N LEU A 94 14.19 -29.30 -4.47
CA LEU A 94 15.56 -28.77 -4.29
C LEU A 94 16.28 -28.52 -5.61
N PRO A 95 16.26 -29.42 -6.61
CA PRO A 95 16.88 -29.14 -7.90
C PRO A 95 16.25 -27.94 -8.59
N ARG A 96 14.93 -27.75 -8.44
CA ARG A 96 14.23 -26.60 -8.99
C ARG A 96 14.63 -25.30 -8.30
N ILE A 97 14.72 -25.27 -6.96
CA ILE A 97 15.21 -24.10 -6.22
C ILE A 97 16.63 -23.73 -6.69
N LEU A 98 17.51 -24.73 -6.84
CA LEU A 98 18.89 -24.51 -7.26
C LEU A 98 19.00 -24.07 -8.73
N ALA A 99 18.16 -24.60 -9.62
CA ALA A 99 18.13 -24.22 -11.03
C ALA A 99 17.50 -22.84 -11.27
N ASP A 100 16.38 -22.56 -10.61
CA ASP A 100 15.64 -21.29 -10.76
C ASP A 100 16.34 -20.15 -10.02
N GLY A 101 17.01 -20.42 -8.88
CA GLY A 101 17.71 -19.41 -8.08
C GLY A 101 16.78 -18.34 -7.51
N ALA A 102 17.13 -17.07 -7.65
CA ALA A 102 16.34 -15.95 -7.13
C ALA A 102 14.90 -15.87 -7.69
N PRO A 103 14.64 -16.17 -8.98
CA PRO A 103 13.28 -16.32 -9.52
C PRO A 103 12.43 -17.46 -8.98
N TYR A 104 12.94 -18.35 -8.12
CA TYR A 104 12.13 -19.46 -7.61
C TYR A 104 10.84 -18.96 -6.95
N GLY A 105 9.70 -19.55 -7.34
CA GLY A 105 8.37 -19.14 -6.89
C GLY A 105 7.72 -18.02 -7.72
N HIS A 106 8.41 -17.50 -8.74
CA HIS A 106 7.80 -16.64 -9.75
C HIS A 106 6.86 -17.42 -10.67
N GLY A 107 6.02 -16.72 -11.43
CA GLY A 107 5.20 -17.30 -12.49
C GLY A 107 4.64 -16.24 -13.44
N GLU A 108 3.80 -16.66 -14.38
CA GLU A 108 3.35 -15.85 -15.52
C GLU A 108 1.84 -15.59 -15.56
N GLU A 109 1.12 -15.84 -14.47
CA GLU A 109 -0.34 -15.74 -14.38
C GLU A 109 -0.84 -14.31 -14.63
N GLY A 110 0.00 -13.30 -14.39
CA GLY A 110 -0.27 -11.90 -14.71
C GLY A 110 0.18 -11.45 -16.08
N ARG A 111 0.76 -12.33 -16.91
CA ARG A 111 1.34 -11.94 -18.19
C ARG A 111 0.27 -11.33 -19.10
N GLY A 112 0.58 -10.15 -19.63
CA GLY A 112 -0.36 -9.38 -20.47
C GLY A 112 -1.34 -8.52 -19.68
N HIS A 113 -1.37 -8.63 -18.34
CA HIS A 113 -2.17 -7.78 -17.48
C HIS A 113 -1.35 -6.68 -16.82
N LYS A 114 -1.98 -5.51 -16.67
CA LYS A 114 -1.39 -4.30 -16.09
C LYS A 114 -2.04 -3.95 -14.76
N VAL A 115 -1.22 -3.67 -13.76
CA VAL A 115 -1.67 -3.18 -12.45
C VAL A 115 -1.06 -1.82 -12.19
N THR A 116 -1.90 -0.84 -11.88
CA THR A 116 -1.45 0.45 -11.36
C THR A 116 -1.51 0.43 -9.83
N ILE A 117 -0.50 0.99 -9.16
CA ILE A 117 -0.45 1.06 -7.70
C ILE A 117 -0.10 2.48 -7.28
N ASP A 118 -0.99 3.13 -6.54
CA ASP A 118 -0.78 4.42 -5.89
C ASP A 118 -0.34 4.19 -4.44
N TYR A 119 0.87 4.64 -4.10
CA TYR A 119 1.43 4.41 -2.77
C TYR A 119 2.53 5.42 -2.41
N SER A 120 2.84 5.50 -1.11
CA SER A 120 3.66 6.52 -0.46
C SER A 120 2.97 7.89 -0.44
N SER A 121 2.83 8.52 -1.61
CA SER A 121 2.03 9.73 -1.89
C SER A 121 2.14 10.81 -0.79
N PRO A 122 3.37 11.21 -0.38
CA PRO A 122 3.56 12.18 0.70
C PRO A 122 3.21 13.60 0.25
N ASN A 123 2.97 14.47 1.21
CA ASN A 123 2.91 15.90 0.95
C ASN A 123 4.33 16.47 0.86
N ILE A 124 4.62 17.26 -0.17
CA ILE A 124 5.93 17.90 -0.30
C ILE A 124 6.08 19.06 0.72
N ALA A 125 7.28 19.62 0.79
CA ALA A 125 7.69 20.65 1.75
C ALA A 125 7.61 20.23 3.23
N LYS A 126 7.56 18.93 3.48
CA LYS A 126 7.61 18.31 4.82
C LYS A 126 8.49 17.09 4.77
N GLU A 127 9.20 16.82 5.84
CA GLU A 127 9.97 15.59 5.99
C GLU A 127 9.04 14.37 6.13
N LEU A 128 9.50 13.21 5.66
CA LEU A 128 8.78 11.96 5.84
C LEU A 128 8.80 11.55 7.31
N ALA A 129 7.66 11.65 7.96
CA ALA A 129 7.44 11.04 9.27
C ALA A 129 7.31 9.52 9.17
N PHE A 130 7.58 8.81 10.27
CA PHE A 130 7.60 7.34 10.29
C PHE A 130 6.31 6.69 9.77
N HIS A 131 5.13 7.29 9.98
CA HIS A 131 3.86 6.72 9.49
C HIS A 131 3.77 6.56 7.97
N HIS A 132 4.56 7.28 7.18
CA HIS A 132 4.60 7.12 5.72
C HIS A 132 5.19 5.77 5.30
N ILE A 133 5.88 5.05 6.19
CA ILE A 133 6.39 3.71 5.91
C ILE A 133 5.28 2.74 5.52
N ARG A 134 4.08 2.88 6.10
CA ARG A 134 2.93 1.99 5.86
C ARG A 134 2.57 1.90 4.39
N SER A 135 2.15 3.03 3.82
CA SER A 135 1.78 3.07 2.40
C SER A 135 2.97 2.68 1.52
N THR A 136 4.16 3.21 1.84
CA THR A 136 5.39 2.98 1.07
C THR A 136 5.73 1.49 0.97
N MET A 137 5.83 0.78 2.09
CA MET A 137 6.27 -0.61 2.10
C MET A 137 5.17 -1.60 1.76
N ILE A 138 3.91 -1.32 2.09
CA ILE A 138 2.78 -2.14 1.62
C ILE A 138 2.68 -2.07 0.10
N GLY A 139 2.71 -0.86 -0.48
CA GLY A 139 2.67 -0.68 -1.93
C GLY A 139 3.87 -1.30 -2.63
N HIS A 140 5.08 -1.11 -2.09
CA HIS A 140 6.29 -1.72 -2.63
C HIS A 140 6.25 -3.25 -2.58
N ALA A 141 5.76 -3.84 -1.48
CA ALA A 141 5.59 -5.29 -1.37
C ALA A 141 4.58 -5.82 -2.40
N LEU A 142 3.44 -5.14 -2.58
CA LEU A 142 2.45 -5.50 -3.59
C LEU A 142 3.04 -5.43 -5.01
N LYS A 143 3.78 -4.36 -5.32
CA LYS A 143 4.49 -4.19 -6.59
C LYS A 143 5.44 -5.35 -6.87
N ASN A 144 6.27 -5.73 -5.89
CA ASN A 144 7.24 -6.81 -6.05
C ASN A 144 6.56 -8.17 -6.20
N ILE A 145 5.52 -8.45 -5.40
CA ILE A 145 4.73 -9.69 -5.52
C ILE A 145 4.10 -9.77 -6.91
N LEU A 146 3.38 -8.74 -7.36
CA LEU A 146 2.71 -8.74 -8.65
C LEU A 146 3.70 -8.90 -9.82
N ARG A 147 4.88 -8.26 -9.76
CA ARG A 147 5.94 -8.47 -10.75
C ARG A 147 6.47 -9.90 -10.76
N ALA A 148 6.67 -10.49 -9.59
CA ALA A 148 7.03 -11.91 -9.47
C ALA A 148 5.94 -12.85 -10.03
N ARG A 149 4.69 -12.37 -10.16
CA ARG A 149 3.59 -13.10 -10.83
C ARG A 149 3.41 -12.75 -12.31
N GLY A 150 4.32 -11.98 -12.90
CA GLY A 150 4.32 -11.66 -14.33
C GLY A 150 3.43 -10.48 -14.75
N TYR A 151 2.85 -9.74 -13.80
CA TYR A 151 2.10 -8.52 -14.10
C TYR A 151 3.05 -7.39 -14.51
N THR A 152 2.61 -6.55 -15.46
CA THR A 152 3.23 -5.24 -15.66
C THR A 152 2.70 -4.29 -14.60
N VAL A 153 3.58 -3.66 -13.82
CA VAL A 153 3.18 -2.80 -12.70
C VAL A 153 3.67 -1.37 -12.90
N GLU A 154 2.72 -0.43 -12.88
CA GLU A 154 2.91 1.02 -12.90
C GLU A 154 2.72 1.56 -11.47
N GLY A 155 3.80 1.74 -10.74
CA GLY A 155 3.79 2.37 -9.42
C GLY A 155 3.88 3.89 -9.54
N ASP A 156 2.92 4.60 -8.93
CA ASP A 156 2.82 6.05 -8.95
C ASP A 156 2.93 6.62 -7.52
N ASN A 157 3.88 7.52 -7.32
CA ASN A 157 4.00 8.32 -6.11
C ASN A 157 3.15 9.59 -6.27
N HIS A 158 1.88 9.54 -5.84
CA HIS A 158 0.91 10.61 -6.06
C HIS A 158 1.13 11.78 -5.09
N LEU A 159 2.13 12.61 -5.37
CA LEU A 159 2.61 13.66 -4.47
C LEU A 159 1.52 14.69 -4.13
N GLY A 160 1.38 15.02 -2.85
CA GLY A 160 0.63 16.18 -2.38
C GLY A 160 1.41 17.47 -2.63
N ASP A 161 1.46 17.90 -3.90
CA ASP A 161 2.27 19.02 -4.38
C ASP A 161 1.45 20.24 -4.83
N TRP A 162 0.16 20.28 -4.52
CA TRP A 162 -0.71 21.39 -4.90
C TRP A 162 -1.61 21.87 -3.75
N GLY A 163 -1.90 23.17 -3.71
CA GLY A 163 -2.83 23.76 -2.75
C GLY A 163 -2.32 25.01 -2.02
N THR A 164 -3.20 25.58 -1.19
CA THR A 164 -2.95 26.83 -0.45
C THR A 164 -1.68 26.85 0.42
N PRO A 165 -1.17 25.72 0.97
CA PRO A 165 0.09 25.75 1.70
C PRO A 165 1.29 26.22 0.85
N PHE A 166 1.27 26.01 -0.47
CA PHE A 166 2.34 26.49 -1.35
C PHE A 166 2.31 28.00 -1.51
N GLY A 167 1.13 28.63 -1.54
CA GLY A 167 1.04 30.09 -1.55
C GLY A 167 1.67 30.70 -0.30
N LEU A 168 1.39 30.11 0.88
CA LEU A 168 2.04 30.53 2.13
C LEU A 168 3.55 30.30 2.12
N LEU A 169 4.01 29.20 1.52
CA LEU A 169 5.43 28.89 1.43
C LEU A 169 6.17 29.86 0.48
N ILE A 170 5.56 30.21 -0.66
CA ILE A 170 6.08 31.25 -1.55
C ILE A 170 6.11 32.59 -0.82
N ALA A 171 5.02 32.97 -0.14
CA ALA A 171 4.98 34.21 0.65
C ALA A 171 6.09 34.26 1.72
N ALA A 172 6.32 33.15 2.40
CA ALA A 172 7.38 33.03 3.40
C ALA A 172 8.77 33.15 2.78
N TYR A 173 8.99 32.50 1.63
CA TYR A 173 10.25 32.61 0.89
C TYR A 173 10.53 34.06 0.52
N GLU A 174 9.55 34.78 -0.04
CA GLU A 174 9.74 36.16 -0.48
C GLU A 174 9.91 37.13 0.69
N ARG A 175 9.26 36.87 1.83
CA ARG A 175 9.30 37.74 3.01
C ARG A 175 10.51 37.49 3.92
N PHE A 176 10.86 36.23 4.14
CA PHE A 176 11.91 35.84 5.08
C PHE A 176 13.22 35.46 4.40
N GLY A 177 13.21 35.29 3.08
CA GLY A 177 14.35 34.84 2.31
C GLY A 177 14.60 33.34 2.43
N TRP A 178 15.55 32.90 1.61
CA TRP A 178 16.17 31.59 1.68
C TRP A 178 17.66 31.77 1.88
N ASP A 179 18.21 31.09 2.89
CA ASP A 179 19.63 31.11 3.17
C ASP A 179 20.30 29.94 2.46
N GLU A 180 20.82 30.18 1.25
CA GLU A 180 21.57 29.19 0.46
C GLU A 180 22.88 28.75 1.14
N GLN A 181 23.36 29.49 2.15
CA GLN A 181 24.64 29.29 2.82
C GLN A 181 24.53 28.59 4.17
N ALA A 182 23.30 28.29 4.63
CA ALA A 182 23.04 27.73 5.96
C ALA A 182 23.70 26.37 6.23
N GLY A 183 24.18 25.65 5.20
CA GLY A 183 24.83 24.33 5.34
C GLY A 183 23.89 23.22 5.82
N VAL A 184 22.60 23.50 5.97
CA VAL A 184 21.56 22.55 6.37
C VAL A 184 20.99 21.85 5.13
N GLU A 185 20.66 20.55 5.23
CA GLU A 185 19.95 19.84 4.14
C GLU A 185 18.71 20.65 3.70
N GLY A 186 18.55 20.89 2.40
CA GLY A 186 17.55 21.82 1.87
C GLY A 186 16.12 21.53 2.36
N ILE A 187 15.75 20.28 2.61
CA ILE A 187 14.42 19.94 3.14
C ILE A 187 14.18 20.41 4.59
N VAL A 188 15.22 20.46 5.44
CA VAL A 188 15.10 20.86 6.84
C VAL A 188 14.85 22.36 6.90
N GLN A 189 15.56 23.13 6.07
CA GLN A 189 15.31 24.56 5.91
C GLN A 189 13.92 24.82 5.30
N LEU A 190 13.50 24.00 4.33
CA LEU A 190 12.17 24.09 3.73
C LEU A 190 11.07 23.79 4.75
N ASN A 191 11.26 22.76 5.58
CA ASN A 191 10.35 22.42 6.67
C ASN A 191 10.30 23.54 7.73
N ALA A 192 11.45 24.10 8.11
CA ALA A 192 11.52 25.25 9.02
C ALA A 192 10.79 26.47 8.45
N LEU A 193 10.97 26.76 7.16
CA LEU A 193 10.25 27.83 6.46
C LEU A 193 8.74 27.57 6.44
N TYR A 194 8.31 26.34 6.16
CA TYR A 194 6.91 25.92 6.19
C TYR A 194 6.28 26.08 7.58
N VAL A 195 6.99 25.65 8.64
CA VAL A 195 6.52 25.78 10.03
C VAL A 195 6.40 27.26 10.41
N ARG A 196 7.41 28.07 10.09
CA ARG A 196 7.40 29.52 10.30
C ARG A 196 6.22 30.17 9.56
N ALA A 197 6.03 29.86 8.28
CA ALA A 197 4.91 30.35 7.47
C ALA A 197 3.56 30.01 8.12
N SER A 198 3.40 28.76 8.54
CA SER A 198 2.16 28.27 9.17
C SER A 198 1.88 28.95 10.51
N GLN A 199 2.90 29.27 11.30
CA GLN A 199 2.76 29.99 12.57
C GLN A 199 2.47 31.48 12.33
N THR A 200 3.17 32.12 11.41
CA THR A 200 2.94 33.53 11.04
C THR A 200 1.52 33.72 10.54
N ALA A 201 1.02 32.85 9.64
CA ALA A 201 -0.33 32.96 9.08
C ALA A 201 -1.47 32.85 10.12
N LYS A 202 -1.23 32.20 11.28
CA LYS A 202 -2.20 32.14 12.38
C LYS A 202 -2.33 33.46 13.12
N ASN A 203 -1.25 34.23 13.19
CA ASN A 203 -1.14 35.43 14.01
C ASN A 203 -1.13 36.73 13.20
N ASP A 204 -0.90 36.65 11.88
CA ASP A 204 -0.85 37.76 10.93
C ASP A 204 -1.83 37.49 9.77
N PRO A 205 -3.07 38.02 9.84
CA PRO A 205 -4.05 37.88 8.77
C PRO A 205 -3.58 38.45 7.43
N ALA A 206 -2.75 39.50 7.44
CA ALA A 206 -2.23 40.10 6.22
C ALA A 206 -1.25 39.15 5.52
N PHE A 207 -0.42 38.42 6.28
CA PHE A 207 0.41 37.36 5.73
C PHE A 207 -0.42 36.18 5.19
N ALA A 208 -1.53 35.84 5.84
CA ALA A 208 -2.44 34.82 5.30
C ALA A 208 -3.06 35.26 3.95
N ASP A 209 -3.40 36.55 3.80
CA ASP A 209 -3.83 37.15 2.54
C ASP A 209 -2.73 37.20 1.47
N GLU A 210 -1.48 37.45 1.86
CA GLU A 210 -0.31 37.31 0.96
C GLU A 210 -0.21 35.88 0.43
N GLY A 211 -0.32 34.88 1.31
CA GLY A 211 -0.31 33.47 0.91
C GLY A 211 -1.41 33.12 -0.09
N ARG A 212 -2.65 33.60 0.15
CA ARG A 212 -3.77 33.41 -0.79
C ARG A 212 -3.48 34.03 -2.16
N ARG A 213 -2.94 35.25 -2.20
CA ARG A 213 -2.57 35.92 -3.46
C ARG A 213 -1.46 35.20 -4.21
N TRP A 214 -0.46 34.68 -3.51
CA TRP A 214 0.60 33.87 -4.13
C TRP A 214 0.06 32.56 -4.70
N PHE A 215 -0.87 31.91 -4.00
CA PHE A 215 -1.51 30.70 -4.53
C PHE A 215 -2.34 31.00 -5.78
N GLN A 216 -3.12 32.09 -5.79
CA GLN A 216 -3.87 32.52 -6.98
C GLN A 216 -2.94 32.79 -8.17
N ARG A 217 -1.77 33.41 -7.95
CA ARG A 217 -0.76 33.60 -9.00
C ARG A 217 -0.21 32.27 -9.50
N LEU A 218 0.06 31.32 -8.61
CA LEU A 218 0.50 29.97 -8.96
C LEU A 218 -0.53 29.25 -9.85
N GLU A 219 -1.81 29.32 -9.48
CA GLU A 219 -2.92 28.78 -10.27
C GLU A 219 -3.04 29.47 -11.64
N ALA A 220 -2.90 30.79 -11.70
CA ALA A 220 -2.92 31.57 -12.93
C ALA A 220 -1.70 31.35 -13.85
N GLY A 221 -0.74 30.49 -13.45
CA GLY A 221 0.43 30.18 -14.27
C GLY A 221 1.52 31.24 -14.23
N ASP A 222 1.55 32.11 -13.21
CA ASP A 222 2.62 33.10 -13.03
C ASP A 222 3.99 32.42 -12.98
N ALA A 223 4.90 32.87 -13.86
CA ALA A 223 6.19 32.23 -14.07
C ALA A 223 7.06 32.21 -12.80
N ALA A 224 7.05 33.29 -12.02
CA ALA A 224 7.84 33.38 -10.78
C ALA A 224 7.26 32.46 -9.70
N ALA A 225 5.95 32.45 -9.52
CA ALA A 225 5.27 31.55 -8.58
C ALA A 225 5.52 30.08 -8.96
N ARG A 226 5.39 29.72 -10.25
CA ARG A 226 5.64 28.37 -10.76
C ARG A 226 7.10 27.95 -10.58
N GLN A 227 8.06 28.85 -10.80
CA GLN A 227 9.48 28.58 -10.58
C GLN A 227 9.78 28.28 -9.11
N ARG A 228 9.26 29.10 -8.17
CA ARG A 228 9.42 28.88 -6.72
C ARG A 228 8.81 27.57 -6.28
N TRP A 229 7.57 27.32 -6.70
CA TRP A 229 6.87 26.07 -6.41
C TRP A 229 7.64 24.85 -6.92
N ARG A 230 8.09 24.87 -8.18
CA ARG A 230 8.90 23.79 -8.77
C ARG A 230 10.14 23.52 -7.93
N TRP A 231 10.84 24.56 -7.52
CA TRP A 231 12.02 24.42 -6.68
C TRP A 231 11.71 23.78 -5.32
N PHE A 232 10.59 24.13 -4.66
CA PHE A 232 10.16 23.45 -3.43
C PHE A 232 9.87 21.96 -3.65
N VAL A 233 9.25 21.61 -4.79
CA VAL A 233 8.98 20.22 -5.19
C VAL A 233 10.30 19.47 -5.36
N ASP A 234 11.24 20.04 -6.12
CA ASP A 234 12.52 19.40 -6.44
C ASP A 234 13.38 19.17 -5.18
N VAL A 235 13.43 20.16 -4.27
CA VAL A 235 14.12 20.02 -2.96
C VAL A 235 13.50 18.91 -2.11
N SER A 236 12.17 18.82 -2.09
CA SER A 236 11.46 17.78 -1.32
C SER A 236 11.71 16.40 -1.90
N LEU A 237 11.64 16.27 -3.22
CA LEU A 237 11.88 15.01 -3.93
C LEU A 237 13.30 14.49 -3.74
N ALA A 238 14.30 15.38 -3.79
CA ALA A 238 15.68 15.00 -3.55
C ALA A 238 15.88 14.39 -2.15
N GLU A 239 15.19 14.90 -1.13
CA GLU A 239 15.25 14.31 0.20
C GLU A 239 14.48 12.98 0.28
N PHE A 240 13.27 12.94 -0.27
CA PHE A 240 12.47 11.71 -0.26
C PHE A 240 13.22 10.57 -0.96
N GLN A 241 13.97 10.88 -2.03
CA GLN A 241 14.77 9.91 -2.74
C GLN A 241 15.83 9.25 -1.84
N LYS A 242 16.50 10.00 -0.96
CA LYS A 242 17.46 9.42 0.00
C LYS A 242 16.80 8.36 0.89
N VAL A 243 15.58 8.65 1.37
CA VAL A 243 14.81 7.72 2.21
C VAL A 243 14.33 6.52 1.40
N TYR A 244 13.87 6.74 0.16
CA TYR A 244 13.47 5.65 -0.72
C TYR A 244 14.66 4.74 -1.11
N ASP A 245 15.84 5.30 -1.32
CA ASP A 245 17.08 4.56 -1.60
C ASP A 245 17.54 3.72 -0.39
N LEU A 246 17.32 4.23 0.84
CA LEU A 246 17.51 3.45 2.06
C LEU A 246 16.54 2.27 2.13
N LEU A 247 15.27 2.49 1.80
CA LEU A 247 14.22 1.47 1.80
C LEU A 247 14.27 0.51 0.60
N GLY A 248 15.07 0.82 -0.42
CA GLY A 248 15.11 0.09 -1.68
C GLY A 248 13.83 0.23 -2.51
N VAL A 249 13.15 1.38 -2.42
CA VAL A 249 11.87 1.65 -3.08
C VAL A 249 12.10 2.51 -4.33
N SER A 250 11.39 2.17 -5.41
CA SER A 250 11.38 2.95 -6.65
C SER A 250 9.97 3.04 -7.21
N PHE A 251 9.71 4.06 -8.03
CA PHE A 251 8.42 4.32 -8.67
C PHE A 251 8.61 4.44 -10.19
N GLU A 252 7.59 4.07 -10.95
CA GLU A 252 7.57 4.29 -12.40
C GLU A 252 7.20 5.74 -12.70
N HIS A 253 6.35 6.32 -11.86
CA HIS A 253 5.85 7.68 -11.98
C HIS A 253 5.87 8.38 -10.62
N SER A 254 6.06 9.70 -10.64
CA SER A 254 5.89 10.59 -9.49
C SER A 254 4.98 11.75 -9.90
N LEU A 255 3.72 11.43 -10.22
CA LEU A 255 2.76 12.43 -10.70
C LEU A 255 2.00 13.02 -9.51
N GLY A 256 2.32 14.26 -9.18
CA GLY A 256 1.63 14.98 -8.11
C GLY A 256 0.24 15.48 -8.49
N GLU A 257 -0.49 15.93 -7.47
CA GLU A 257 -1.78 16.60 -7.59
C GLU A 257 -1.79 17.76 -8.62
N SER A 258 -0.66 18.46 -8.74
CA SER A 258 -0.44 19.56 -9.68
C SER A 258 -0.52 19.13 -11.15
N PHE A 259 -0.11 17.90 -11.46
CA PHE A 259 -0.15 17.35 -12.81
C PHE A 259 -1.59 17.14 -13.28
N PHE A 260 -2.48 16.77 -12.36
CA PHE A 260 -3.89 16.48 -12.65
C PHE A 260 -4.79 17.71 -12.63
N GLU A 261 -4.27 18.88 -12.22
CA GLU A 261 -5.02 20.14 -12.20
C GLU A 261 -5.72 20.45 -13.54
N PRO A 262 -5.02 20.48 -14.70
CA PRO A 262 -5.67 20.75 -15.99
C PRO A 262 -6.66 19.66 -16.41
N HIS A 263 -6.58 18.45 -15.84
CA HIS A 263 -7.46 17.33 -16.17
C HIS A 263 -8.77 17.33 -15.36
N MET A 264 -8.89 18.18 -14.32
CA MET A 264 -10.09 18.26 -13.48
C MET A 264 -11.32 18.78 -14.24
N ALA A 265 -11.13 19.72 -15.17
CA ALA A 265 -12.21 20.27 -15.99
C ALA A 265 -12.84 19.18 -16.88
N ASP A 266 -12.01 18.36 -17.54
CA ASP A 266 -12.46 17.24 -18.37
C ASP A 266 -13.24 16.20 -17.55
N ALA A 267 -12.80 15.93 -16.32
CA ALA A 267 -13.48 15.00 -15.43
C ALA A 267 -14.88 15.51 -15.04
N LEU A 268 -14.99 16.79 -14.69
CA LEU A 268 -16.28 17.42 -14.38
C LEU A 268 -17.23 17.41 -15.58
N GLN A 269 -16.73 17.80 -16.76
CA GLN A 269 -17.51 17.81 -17.99
C GLN A 269 -18.03 16.41 -18.31
N ALA A 270 -17.18 15.37 -18.21
CA ALA A 270 -17.58 14.01 -18.46
C ALA A 270 -18.73 13.53 -17.54
N LEU A 271 -18.77 13.99 -16.28
CA LEU A 271 -19.85 13.67 -15.35
C LEU A 271 -21.12 14.48 -15.64
N GLN A 272 -20.98 15.75 -16.03
CA GLN A 272 -22.10 16.61 -16.42
C GLN A 272 -22.81 16.09 -17.67
N GLU A 273 -22.08 15.67 -18.70
CA GLU A 273 -22.63 15.07 -19.92
C GLU A 273 -23.41 13.78 -19.66
N ARG A 274 -23.11 13.09 -18.54
CA ARG A 274 -23.81 11.89 -18.08
C ARG A 274 -24.98 12.19 -17.14
N GLY A 275 -25.26 13.47 -16.87
CA GLY A 275 -26.37 13.90 -16.02
C GLY A 275 -26.19 13.54 -14.53
N LEU A 276 -24.95 13.30 -14.07
CA LEU A 276 -24.69 12.88 -12.68
C LEU A 276 -24.48 14.04 -11.72
N VAL A 277 -24.10 15.20 -12.24
CA VAL A 277 -23.75 16.38 -11.43
C VAL A 277 -24.99 17.19 -11.13
N THR A 278 -25.24 17.44 -9.86
CA THR A 278 -26.31 18.32 -9.38
C THR A 278 -25.74 19.48 -8.57
N GLU A 279 -26.46 20.60 -8.55
CA GLU A 279 -26.13 21.72 -7.69
C GLU A 279 -26.85 21.56 -6.33
N SER A 280 -26.10 21.69 -5.25
CA SER A 280 -26.62 21.64 -3.88
C SER A 280 -25.95 22.73 -3.05
N GLN A 281 -26.75 23.68 -2.56
CA GLN A 281 -26.26 24.84 -1.77
C GLN A 281 -25.14 25.62 -2.47
N GLY A 282 -25.22 25.77 -3.80
CA GLY A 282 -24.21 26.45 -4.62
C GLY A 282 -22.95 25.62 -4.91
N ALA A 283 -22.86 24.39 -4.39
CA ALA A 283 -21.77 23.47 -4.68
C ALA A 283 -22.19 22.42 -5.73
N LEU A 284 -21.22 21.88 -6.47
CA LEU A 284 -21.45 20.77 -7.38
C LEU A 284 -21.20 19.45 -6.66
N VAL A 285 -22.18 18.55 -6.72
CA VAL A 285 -22.14 17.24 -6.06
C VAL A 285 -22.61 16.13 -7.00
N VAL A 286 -22.28 14.88 -6.65
CA VAL A 286 -23.00 13.69 -7.10
C VAL A 286 -23.78 13.14 -5.91
N ASP A 287 -25.09 12.97 -6.05
CA ASP A 287 -25.92 12.38 -5.01
C ASP A 287 -25.65 10.88 -4.91
N LEU A 288 -25.34 10.43 -3.69
CA LEU A 288 -25.03 9.04 -3.37
C LEU A 288 -25.96 8.48 -2.26
N ALA A 289 -27.05 9.18 -1.93
CA ALA A 289 -27.96 8.78 -0.86
C ALA A 289 -28.57 7.38 -1.10
N ALA A 290 -28.82 7.00 -2.36
CA ALA A 290 -29.29 5.67 -2.74
C ALA A 290 -28.30 4.53 -2.41
N TYR A 291 -27.06 4.87 -2.03
CA TYR A 291 -25.97 3.95 -1.69
C TYR A 291 -25.49 4.12 -0.24
N ASP A 292 -26.32 4.71 0.64
CA ASP A 292 -26.01 4.94 2.05
C ASP A 292 -24.74 5.78 2.29
N MET A 293 -24.43 6.69 1.35
CA MET A 293 -23.28 7.60 1.43
C MET A 293 -23.72 9.06 1.36
N PRO A 294 -23.02 9.99 2.04
CA PRO A 294 -23.21 11.41 1.81
C PRO A 294 -22.85 11.78 0.36
N PRO A 295 -23.34 12.94 -0.14
CA PRO A 295 -23.01 13.39 -1.48
C PRO A 295 -21.50 13.50 -1.71
N CYS A 296 -21.04 13.11 -2.89
CA CYS A 296 -19.65 13.32 -3.29
C CYS A 296 -19.49 14.76 -3.77
N LEU A 297 -18.80 15.59 -2.98
CA LEU A 297 -18.57 17.00 -3.29
C LEU A 297 -17.47 17.15 -4.34
N LEU A 298 -17.79 17.77 -5.47
CA LEU A 298 -16.88 17.95 -6.60
C LEU A 298 -16.27 19.35 -6.64
N LYS A 299 -17.10 20.37 -6.41
CA LYS A 299 -16.72 21.79 -6.47
C LYS A 299 -17.47 22.56 -5.39
N LYS A 300 -16.76 23.43 -4.66
CA LYS A 300 -17.38 24.32 -3.66
C LYS A 300 -18.11 25.50 -4.32
N GLN A 301 -18.87 26.23 -3.52
CA GLN A 301 -19.58 27.46 -3.93
C GLN A 301 -18.64 28.56 -4.47
N ASP A 302 -17.43 28.66 -3.92
CA ASP A 302 -16.39 29.59 -4.38
C ASP A 302 -15.73 29.17 -5.71
N GLY A 303 -16.17 28.06 -6.28
CA GLY A 303 -15.65 27.51 -7.51
C GLY A 303 -14.38 26.65 -7.35
N THR A 304 -13.90 26.43 -6.13
CA THR A 304 -12.71 25.60 -5.89
C THR A 304 -13.04 24.12 -6.07
N THR A 305 -12.26 23.42 -6.89
CA THR A 305 -12.32 21.97 -7.05
C THR A 305 -11.73 21.24 -5.85
N LEU A 306 -12.22 20.04 -5.57
CA LEU A 306 -11.83 19.24 -4.40
C LEU A 306 -11.02 18.00 -4.77
N TYR A 307 -10.49 17.34 -3.73
CA TYR A 307 -9.79 16.05 -3.84
C TYR A 307 -10.58 15.02 -4.63
N SER A 308 -11.90 14.92 -4.44
CA SER A 308 -12.74 13.98 -5.21
C SER A 308 -12.65 14.22 -6.72
N THR A 309 -12.72 15.48 -7.16
CA THR A 309 -12.60 15.83 -8.59
C THR A 309 -11.22 15.50 -9.12
N ARG A 310 -10.18 15.74 -8.31
CA ARG A 310 -8.82 15.38 -8.67
C ARG A 310 -8.64 13.86 -8.79
N ASP A 311 -9.11 13.08 -7.83
CA ASP A 311 -9.01 11.63 -7.87
C ASP A 311 -9.81 11.00 -9.03
N LEU A 312 -10.93 11.61 -9.39
CA LEU A 312 -11.68 11.26 -10.60
C LEU A 312 -10.85 11.54 -11.86
N ALA A 313 -10.22 12.72 -11.96
CA ALA A 313 -9.33 13.06 -13.06
C ALA A 313 -8.12 12.13 -13.13
N THR A 314 -7.51 11.81 -11.98
CA THR A 314 -6.40 10.86 -11.85
C THR A 314 -6.82 9.48 -12.35
N ALA A 315 -7.95 8.94 -11.90
CA ALA A 315 -8.44 7.63 -12.35
C ALA A 315 -8.68 7.59 -13.87
N LEU A 316 -9.29 8.63 -14.42
CA LEU A 316 -9.54 8.75 -15.87
C LEU A 316 -8.23 8.84 -16.67
N TYR A 317 -7.26 9.63 -16.20
CA TYR A 317 -5.95 9.72 -16.83
C TYR A 317 -5.23 8.36 -16.81
N ARG A 318 -5.16 7.72 -15.64
CA ARG A 318 -4.51 6.41 -15.46
C ARG A 318 -5.13 5.38 -16.41
N GLN A 319 -6.45 5.35 -16.54
CA GLN A 319 -7.10 4.43 -17.48
C GLN A 319 -6.81 4.76 -18.94
N ARG A 320 -6.85 6.04 -19.34
CA ARG A 320 -6.60 6.46 -20.73
C ARG A 320 -5.15 6.19 -21.14
N THR A 321 -4.20 6.46 -20.25
CA THR A 321 -2.76 6.44 -20.52
C THR A 321 -2.15 5.06 -20.28
N TRP A 322 -2.42 4.45 -19.12
CA TRP A 322 -1.77 3.20 -18.72
C TRP A 322 -2.60 1.96 -19.07
N ARG A 323 -3.91 2.13 -19.26
CA ARG A 323 -4.87 1.06 -19.61
C ARG A 323 -4.76 -0.11 -18.65
N PHE A 324 -4.92 0.17 -17.36
CA PHE A 324 -4.80 -0.86 -16.33
C PHE A 324 -5.96 -1.85 -16.40
N ASP A 325 -5.68 -3.09 -16.00
CA ASP A 325 -6.70 -4.09 -15.67
C ASP A 325 -7.12 -3.98 -14.21
N THR A 326 -6.22 -3.51 -13.34
CA THR A 326 -6.45 -3.30 -11.90
C THR A 326 -5.77 -2.03 -11.42
N CYS A 327 -6.43 -1.22 -10.60
CA CYS A 327 -5.84 -0.04 -9.97
C CYS A 327 -5.96 -0.13 -8.44
N LEU A 328 -4.82 -0.15 -7.75
CA LEU A 328 -4.73 -0.30 -6.30
C LEU A 328 -4.35 1.03 -5.66
N TYR A 329 -5.16 1.47 -4.70
CA TYR A 329 -4.92 2.69 -3.92
C TYR A 329 -4.50 2.31 -2.51
N VAL A 330 -3.21 2.40 -2.19
CA VAL A 330 -2.65 2.03 -0.89
C VAL A 330 -2.69 3.25 0.03
N VAL A 331 -3.86 3.49 0.63
CA VAL A 331 -4.14 4.71 1.39
C VAL A 331 -4.70 4.37 2.77
N ASP A 332 -4.46 5.25 3.75
CA ASP A 332 -4.95 5.14 5.13
C ASP A 332 -6.45 4.79 5.19
N MET A 333 -6.82 3.94 6.14
CA MET A 333 -8.21 3.49 6.31
C MET A 333 -9.18 4.63 6.63
N GLY A 334 -8.71 5.76 7.17
CA GLY A 334 -9.53 6.96 7.36
C GLY A 334 -10.09 7.54 6.07
N GLN A 335 -9.52 7.21 4.90
CA GLN A 335 -9.99 7.65 3.58
C GLN A 335 -10.96 6.66 2.91
N SER A 336 -11.43 5.62 3.63
CA SER A 336 -12.28 4.58 3.04
C SER A 336 -13.58 5.12 2.44
N LEU A 337 -14.25 6.06 3.13
CA LEU A 337 -15.47 6.68 2.62
C LEU A 337 -15.21 7.47 1.33
N HIS A 338 -14.13 8.24 1.30
CA HIS A 338 -13.73 9.03 0.14
C HIS A 338 -13.53 8.15 -1.11
N PHE A 339 -12.75 7.07 -1.01
CA PHE A 339 -12.54 6.16 -2.15
C PHE A 339 -13.81 5.39 -2.51
N ALA A 340 -14.66 5.02 -1.54
CA ALA A 340 -15.96 4.43 -1.83
C ALA A 340 -16.84 5.38 -2.66
N GLN A 341 -16.85 6.68 -2.34
CA GLN A 341 -17.57 7.70 -3.11
C GLN A 341 -16.97 7.85 -4.51
N VAL A 342 -15.65 8.02 -4.64
CA VAL A 342 -14.97 8.18 -5.95
C VAL A 342 -15.24 6.98 -6.86
N PHE A 343 -15.11 5.74 -6.36
CA PHE A 343 -15.36 4.55 -7.17
C PHE A 343 -16.83 4.40 -7.53
N LYS A 344 -17.75 4.76 -6.63
CA LYS A 344 -19.18 4.77 -6.93
C LYS A 344 -19.52 5.81 -8.01
N VAL A 345 -18.92 6.99 -7.97
CA VAL A 345 -19.10 8.01 -9.02
C VAL A 345 -18.60 7.49 -10.37
N LEU A 346 -17.45 6.80 -10.42
CA LEU A 346 -16.95 6.17 -11.66
C LEU A 346 -17.90 5.08 -12.17
N GLU A 347 -18.46 4.26 -11.29
CA GLU A 347 -19.46 3.25 -11.63
C GLU A 347 -20.75 3.86 -12.20
N LEU A 348 -21.28 4.90 -11.55
CA LEU A 348 -22.45 5.65 -12.02
C LEU A 348 -22.19 6.33 -13.37
N ALA A 349 -20.94 6.74 -13.62
CA ALA A 349 -20.49 7.25 -14.91
C ALA A 349 -20.31 6.16 -15.99
N GLN A 350 -20.71 4.92 -15.67
CA GLN A 350 -20.71 3.75 -16.55
C GLN A 350 -19.30 3.34 -17.02
N TYR A 351 -18.28 3.66 -16.24
CA TYR A 351 -16.93 3.17 -16.50
C TYR A 351 -16.81 1.71 -16.04
N ALA A 352 -16.83 0.78 -17.01
CA ALA A 352 -16.80 -0.66 -16.72
C ALA A 352 -15.58 -1.12 -15.91
N TRP A 353 -14.47 -0.37 -15.98
CA TRP A 353 -13.23 -0.63 -15.22
C TRP A 353 -13.28 -0.13 -13.78
N ALA A 354 -14.29 0.64 -13.36
CA ALA A 354 -14.43 1.15 -11.99
C ALA A 354 -14.44 0.02 -10.94
N LYS A 355 -14.99 -1.15 -11.29
CA LYS A 355 -15.00 -2.35 -10.44
C LYS A 355 -13.61 -2.93 -10.16
N HIS A 356 -12.60 -2.51 -10.92
CA HIS A 356 -11.20 -2.92 -10.78
C HIS A 356 -10.35 -1.87 -10.06
N CYS A 357 -10.97 -0.80 -9.58
CA CYS A 357 -10.35 0.14 -8.64
C CYS A 357 -10.55 -0.38 -7.21
N HIS A 358 -9.46 -0.55 -6.47
CA HIS A 358 -9.49 -1.10 -5.12
C HIS A 358 -8.77 -0.20 -4.14
N HIS A 359 -9.44 0.17 -3.05
CA HIS A 359 -8.80 0.76 -1.89
C HIS A 359 -8.16 -0.37 -1.08
N ILE A 360 -6.86 -0.26 -0.84
CA ILE A 360 -6.08 -1.15 0.00
C ILE A 360 -5.82 -0.43 1.34
N PRO A 361 -6.80 -0.44 2.27
CA PRO A 361 -6.69 0.28 3.51
C PRO A 361 -5.62 -0.31 4.41
N PHE A 362 -4.97 0.58 5.18
CA PHE A 362 -4.11 0.20 6.29
C PHE A 362 -4.42 1.02 7.55
N GLY A 363 -4.14 0.44 8.71
CA GLY A 363 -4.27 1.09 10.02
C GLY A 363 -3.10 2.04 10.33
N LEU A 364 -3.29 2.85 11.37
CA LEU A 364 -2.39 3.93 11.76
C LEU A 364 -1.10 3.41 12.37
N VAL A 365 -0.07 4.28 12.38
CA VAL A 365 1.07 4.12 13.28
C VAL A 365 0.82 4.92 14.56
N LEU A 366 0.88 4.20 15.68
CA LEU A 366 0.70 4.75 17.03
C LEU A 366 2.06 4.93 17.68
N THR A 367 2.27 6.09 18.27
CA THR A 367 3.45 6.43 19.08
C THR A 367 3.04 6.54 20.54
N GLN A 368 3.91 6.15 21.46
CA GLN A 368 3.63 6.31 22.88
C GLN A 368 3.86 7.77 23.30
N ASN A 369 2.88 8.35 23.97
CA ASN A 369 3.01 9.66 24.59
C ASN A 369 3.87 9.55 25.85
N PRO A 370 5.05 10.19 25.93
CA PRO A 370 5.95 10.05 27.08
C PRO A 370 5.36 10.58 28.39
N ALA A 371 4.45 11.55 28.32
CA ALA A 371 3.84 12.15 29.50
C ALA A 371 2.68 11.32 30.08
N THR A 372 1.96 10.58 29.23
CA THR A 372 0.75 9.84 29.64
C THR A 372 0.89 8.32 29.55
N GLY A 373 1.92 7.82 28.86
CA GLY A 373 2.11 6.41 28.52
C GLY A 373 1.10 5.85 27.51
N LYS A 374 0.16 6.67 27.00
CA LYS A 374 -0.89 6.23 26.08
C LYS A 374 -0.38 6.13 24.65
N TRP A 375 -0.92 5.19 23.90
CA TRP A 375 -0.67 5.04 22.46
C TRP A 375 -1.60 5.97 21.69
N GLU A 376 -1.02 6.88 20.91
CA GLU A 376 -1.74 7.93 20.20
C GLU A 376 -1.25 7.99 18.74
N LYS A 377 -2.05 8.58 17.85
CA LYS A 377 -1.64 8.77 16.45
C LYS A 377 -0.38 9.63 16.39
N GLY A 378 0.67 9.12 15.73
CA GLY A 378 1.87 9.92 15.47
C GLY A 378 1.54 11.17 14.66
N SER A 379 1.98 12.34 15.14
CA SER A 379 1.73 13.64 14.55
C SER A 379 2.98 14.52 14.62
N THR A 380 3.54 14.86 13.46
CA THR A 380 4.63 15.85 13.38
C THR A 380 4.20 17.22 13.88
N ARG A 381 2.91 17.57 13.74
CA ARG A 381 2.35 18.84 14.24
C ARG A 381 2.32 18.93 15.76
N GLN A 382 2.23 17.80 16.46
CA GLN A 382 2.28 17.73 17.92
C GLN A 382 3.69 17.38 18.43
N GLY A 383 4.67 17.22 17.53
CA GLY A 383 6.06 16.89 17.86
C GLY A 383 6.28 15.47 18.37
N ASN A 384 5.29 14.57 18.28
CA ASN A 384 5.36 13.21 18.82
C ASN A 384 5.64 12.13 17.76
N ALA A 385 5.77 12.50 16.48
CA ALA A 385 6.17 11.57 15.42
C ALA A 385 7.66 11.70 15.08
N SER A 386 8.37 10.59 15.12
CA SER A 386 9.75 10.49 14.65
C SER A 386 9.83 10.62 13.13
N LEU A 387 10.92 11.22 12.65
CA LEU A 387 11.26 11.26 11.23
C LEU A 387 11.67 9.86 10.76
N LEU A 388 11.20 9.45 9.59
CA LEU A 388 11.49 8.12 9.04
C LEU A 388 12.98 7.93 8.78
N LYS A 389 13.67 8.95 8.26
CA LYS A 389 15.13 8.94 8.06
C LYS A 389 15.87 8.65 9.36
N THR A 390 15.57 9.40 10.42
CA THR A 390 16.18 9.22 11.75
C THR A 390 15.90 7.82 12.30
N VAL A 391 14.67 7.32 12.20
CA VAL A 391 14.34 5.96 12.67
C VAL A 391 15.16 4.89 11.93
N LEU A 392 15.37 5.05 10.62
CA LEU A 392 16.20 4.13 9.85
C LEU A 392 17.68 4.24 10.27
N GLU A 393 18.22 5.45 10.41
CA GLU A 393 19.60 5.70 10.84
C GLU A 393 19.88 5.16 12.26
N ASP A 394 18.95 5.36 13.19
CA ASP A 394 19.02 4.82 14.55
C ASP A 394 19.01 3.28 14.51
N ALA A 395 18.13 2.69 13.70
CA ALA A 395 18.06 1.24 13.57
C ALA A 395 19.34 0.63 12.98
N ILE A 396 19.95 1.30 12.00
CA ILE A 396 21.25 0.91 11.43
C ILE A 396 22.35 1.02 12.48
N THR A 397 22.35 2.10 13.27
CA THR A 397 23.34 2.30 14.33
C THR A 397 23.24 1.23 15.42
N MET A 398 22.03 0.92 15.88
CA MET A 398 21.82 -0.15 16.85
C MET A 398 22.22 -1.53 16.28
N ALA A 399 21.93 -1.81 15.00
CA ALA A 399 22.38 -3.03 14.34
C ALA A 399 23.91 -3.12 14.28
N ARG A 400 24.59 -2.00 13.97
CA ARG A 400 26.06 -1.90 13.95
C ARG A 400 26.66 -2.21 15.33
N GLU A 401 26.10 -1.63 16.39
CA GLU A 401 26.56 -1.89 17.77
C GLU A 401 26.40 -3.36 18.16
N LYS A 402 25.26 -3.98 17.81
CA LYS A 402 25.00 -5.40 18.07
C LYS A 402 25.95 -6.32 17.29
N ILE A 403 26.25 -5.99 16.04
CA ILE A 403 27.24 -6.72 15.22
C ILE A 403 28.63 -6.59 15.85
N ALA A 404 29.06 -5.38 16.21
CA ALA A 404 30.36 -5.16 16.85
C ALA A 404 30.52 -5.94 18.17
N ALA A 405 29.44 -6.08 18.95
CA ALA A 405 29.44 -6.82 20.21
C ALA A 405 29.44 -8.36 20.04
N THR A 406 28.88 -8.88 18.94
CA THR A 406 28.66 -10.33 18.76
C THR A 406 29.55 -10.97 17.69
N ASN A 407 29.93 -10.21 16.67
CA ASN A 407 30.75 -10.65 15.54
C ASN A 407 31.62 -9.48 15.02
N PRO A 408 32.65 -9.05 15.80
CA PRO A 408 33.43 -7.85 15.49
C PRO A 408 34.23 -7.95 14.18
N ASP A 409 34.56 -9.16 13.75
CA ASP A 409 35.37 -9.41 12.55
C ASP A 409 34.53 -9.63 11.28
N LEU A 410 33.23 -9.35 11.34
CA LEU A 410 32.32 -9.51 10.19
C LEU A 410 32.76 -8.63 9.00
N PRO A 411 33.09 -9.21 7.83
CA PRO A 411 33.37 -8.43 6.64
C PRO A 411 32.16 -7.61 6.22
N GLU A 412 32.38 -6.39 5.70
CA GLU A 412 31.32 -5.48 5.27
C GLU A 412 30.29 -5.17 6.39
N ALA A 413 30.73 -5.11 7.65
CA ALA A 413 29.85 -4.91 8.81
C ALA A 413 28.88 -3.73 8.67
N GLU A 414 29.30 -2.63 8.05
CA GLU A 414 28.43 -1.47 7.80
C GLU A 414 27.32 -1.78 6.78
N HIS A 415 27.62 -2.51 5.72
CA HIS A 415 26.63 -2.95 4.74
C HIS A 415 25.62 -3.90 5.38
N VAL A 416 26.09 -4.85 6.20
CA VAL A 416 25.22 -5.78 6.92
C VAL A 416 24.37 -5.05 7.95
N ALA A 417 24.94 -4.11 8.71
CA ALA A 417 24.20 -3.26 9.64
C ALA A 417 23.08 -2.49 8.94
N ARG A 418 23.36 -1.94 7.74
CA ARG A 418 22.35 -1.28 6.90
C ARG A 418 21.22 -2.23 6.52
N GLN A 419 21.54 -3.42 6.04
CA GLN A 419 20.54 -4.43 5.66
C GLN A 419 19.69 -4.89 6.84
N VAL A 420 20.33 -5.17 7.98
CA VAL A 420 19.66 -5.64 9.20
C VAL A 420 18.78 -4.54 9.79
N GLY A 421 19.29 -3.32 9.94
CA GLY A 421 18.56 -2.20 10.52
C GLY A 421 17.32 -1.83 9.69
N VAL A 422 17.49 -1.62 8.38
CA VAL A 422 16.36 -1.33 7.48
C VAL A 422 15.39 -2.51 7.41
N GLY A 423 15.92 -3.73 7.28
CA GLY A 423 15.12 -4.95 7.22
C GLY A 423 14.25 -5.16 8.47
N ALA A 424 14.79 -4.87 9.65
CA ALA A 424 14.05 -4.94 10.92
C ALA A 424 12.88 -3.95 10.95
N VAL A 425 13.12 -2.69 10.56
CA VAL A 425 12.07 -1.65 10.50
C VAL A 425 10.96 -2.03 9.52
N VAL A 426 11.33 -2.48 8.31
CA VAL A 426 10.37 -2.92 7.27
C VAL A 426 9.61 -4.17 7.73
N PHE A 427 10.29 -5.16 8.29
CA PHE A 427 9.67 -6.40 8.76
C PHE A 427 8.70 -6.15 9.91
N ASN A 428 9.07 -5.27 10.85
CA ASN A 428 8.17 -4.89 11.93
C ASN A 428 6.89 -4.23 11.42
N ASP A 429 6.95 -3.48 10.32
CA ASP A 429 5.76 -2.94 9.69
C ASP A 429 4.90 -4.02 9.02
N LEU A 430 5.52 -4.84 8.17
CA LEU A 430 4.83 -5.80 7.29
C LEU A 430 4.38 -7.10 7.98
N LYS A 431 4.94 -7.45 9.16
CA LYS A 431 4.52 -8.65 9.92
C LYS A 431 3.08 -8.54 10.45
N HIS A 432 2.54 -7.34 10.57
CA HIS A 432 1.19 -7.10 11.04
C HIS A 432 0.18 -7.13 9.89
N ARG A 433 -1.05 -7.59 10.16
CA ARG A 433 -2.15 -7.42 9.19
C ARG A 433 -2.32 -5.93 8.89
N ARG A 434 -2.29 -5.55 7.61
CA ARG A 434 -2.37 -4.14 7.17
C ARG A 434 -3.49 -3.33 7.83
N ALA A 435 -4.67 -3.92 8.04
CA ALA A 435 -5.84 -3.24 8.59
C ALA A 435 -5.74 -2.95 10.11
N ARG A 436 -4.73 -3.47 10.80
CA ARG A 436 -4.49 -3.18 12.21
C ARG A 436 -3.57 -1.97 12.34
N ASP A 437 -3.82 -1.20 13.39
CA ASP A 437 -2.88 -0.19 13.86
C ASP A 437 -1.58 -0.86 14.34
N VAL A 438 -0.46 -0.19 14.11
CA VAL A 438 0.88 -0.64 14.50
C VAL A 438 1.42 0.28 15.57
N LYS A 439 1.86 -0.30 16.68
CA LYS A 439 2.55 0.42 17.75
C LYS A 439 4.03 0.53 17.37
N PHE A 440 4.53 1.76 17.28
CA PHE A 440 5.92 2.03 17.02
C PHE A 440 6.71 2.08 18.33
N ASP A 441 7.69 1.19 18.43
CA ASP A 441 8.69 1.16 19.48
C ASP A 441 10.00 0.64 18.89
N LEU A 442 11.05 1.46 18.95
CA LEU A 442 12.34 1.18 18.32
C LEU A 442 13.06 0.00 18.99
N GLU A 443 12.96 -0.14 20.32
CA GLU A 443 13.58 -1.26 21.03
C GLU A 443 12.94 -2.60 20.62
N THR A 444 11.61 -2.62 20.48
CA THR A 444 10.88 -3.80 20.00
C THR A 444 11.18 -4.13 18.53
N ILE A 445 11.60 -3.17 17.70
CA ILE A 445 11.88 -3.42 16.27
C ILE A 445 13.13 -4.28 16.07
N LEU A 446 14.14 -4.17 16.94
CA LEU A 446 15.45 -4.80 16.77
C LEU A 446 15.69 -6.04 17.65
N ASN A 447 14.68 -6.42 18.42
CA ASN A 447 14.61 -7.68 19.17
C ASN A 447 13.89 -8.74 18.35
#